data_AF-A0A662IP19-F1
#
_entry.id   AF-A0A662IP19-F1
#
_cell.length_a   1.000
_cell.length_b   1.000
_cell.length_c   1.000
_cell.angle_alpha   90.00
_cell.angle_beta   90.00
_cell.angle_gamma   90.00
#
_symmetry.space_group_name_H-M   'P 1'
#
loop_
_entity.id
_entity.type
_entity.pdbx_description
1 polymer ?
#
loop_
_entity_poly.entity_id
_entity_poly.type
_entity_poly.pdbx_seq_one_letter_code
_entity_poly.pdbx_strand_id
1 'polypeptide(L)'
;MNLTNRLSGISSIIGVLMLIVITITGAILVYGFIVGGLMPSLSTTPSKPPQTSLESVQVLDSGGLVLYVRNLENYELTADAFYIIDPITKTALFYRPVRVDIPPKGVGEIIIPSIFVKKEVNPDQSAYMIKLSLSEGGVATIPLPSSYLKEASQKRVLLGFLANISSNSNELHWVIFDYSSGHYWLCGNHSPPRLITEGYAPILEGINEYTITTTWIPWDQRPIDSPIIIVVNPTYATEDWIFTWHALDGTFKFYLQKLEGEVEIDFLVFWEDIYYPPTRPSMDDWKDHVVRVTSFMNGTYRIAVFMAKGGYSHRFYVNVDEPWTSLPSQTPVYQKPFGAYWFKASDGYYVEMTDKIWYVKL
;
A
#
# COMPACT_ATOMS: atom_id res chain seq x y z
N MET A 1 -48.89 54.01 55.08
CA MET A 1 -47.43 53.82 55.01
C MET A 1 -47.20 52.58 54.13
N ASN A 2 -46.65 52.83 52.94
CA ASN A 2 -46.95 52.11 51.69
C ASN A 2 -46.24 50.76 51.50
N LEU A 3 -46.87 49.91 50.67
CA LEU A 3 -46.49 48.55 50.26
C LEU A 3 -45.03 48.34 49.75
N THR A 4 -44.25 49.39 49.57
CA THR A 4 -42.90 49.33 48.98
C THR A 4 -41.86 48.63 49.87
N ASN A 5 -42.02 48.63 51.21
CA ASN A 5 -41.07 47.98 52.12
C ASN A 5 -41.30 46.47 52.34
N ARG A 6 -42.46 45.92 51.96
CA ARG A 6 -42.72 44.46 52.06
C ARG A 6 -42.20 43.70 50.83
N LEU A 7 -42.12 44.34 49.68
CA LEU A 7 -41.60 43.74 48.44
C LEU A 7 -40.06 43.61 48.45
N SER A 8 -39.33 44.52 49.12
CA SER A 8 -37.87 44.41 49.25
C SER A 8 -37.42 43.28 50.17
N GLY A 9 -38.13 43.01 51.26
CA GLY A 9 -37.82 41.91 52.18
C GLY A 9 -38.02 40.52 51.56
N ILE A 10 -39.07 40.35 50.76
CA ILE A 10 -39.33 39.09 50.02
C ILE A 10 -38.30 38.90 48.90
N SER A 11 -37.91 39.98 48.21
CA SER A 11 -36.84 39.98 47.21
C SER A 11 -35.48 39.58 47.80
N SER A 12 -35.11 40.09 48.98
CA SER A 12 -33.86 39.73 49.65
C SER A 12 -33.86 38.27 50.12
N ILE A 13 -34.99 37.77 50.64
CA ILE A 13 -35.10 36.37 51.09
C ILE A 13 -35.01 35.41 49.90
N ILE A 14 -35.68 35.72 48.78
CA ILE A 14 -35.58 34.93 47.54
C ILE A 14 -34.16 34.97 46.97
N GLY A 15 -33.50 36.13 47.02
CA GLY A 15 -32.11 36.28 46.60
C GLY A 15 -31.14 35.43 47.42
N VAL A 16 -31.30 35.40 48.74
CA VAL A 16 -30.47 34.57 49.64
C VAL A 16 -30.73 33.07 49.40
N LEU A 17 -31.99 32.66 49.23
CA LEU A 17 -32.34 31.27 48.91
C LEU A 17 -31.76 30.83 47.56
N MET A 18 -31.86 31.67 46.53
CA MET A 18 -31.22 31.42 45.22
C MET A 18 -29.70 31.29 45.34
N LEU A 19 -29.05 32.16 46.12
CA LEU A 19 -27.61 32.12 46.33
C LEU A 19 -27.19 30.81 47.02
N ILE A 20 -27.94 30.36 48.03
CA ILE A 20 -27.69 29.09 48.72
C ILE A 20 -27.81 27.92 47.75
N VAL A 21 -28.86 27.88 46.92
CA VAL A 21 -29.05 26.81 45.92
C VAL A 21 -27.90 26.79 44.92
N ILE A 22 -27.52 27.95 44.35
CA ILE A 22 -26.41 28.05 43.41
C ILE A 22 -25.10 27.58 44.05
N THR A 23 -24.86 27.97 45.31
CA THR A 23 -23.63 27.59 46.02
C THR A 23 -23.58 26.09 46.30
N ILE A 24 -24.70 25.49 46.69
CA ILE A 24 -24.80 24.04 46.93
C ILE A 24 -24.64 23.27 45.62
N THR A 25 -25.31 23.68 44.54
CA THR A 25 -25.17 23.06 43.22
C THR A 25 -23.74 23.18 42.70
N GLY A 26 -23.11 24.34 42.84
CA GLY A 26 -21.71 24.56 42.49
C GLY A 26 -20.77 23.67 43.30
N ALA A 27 -20.99 23.54 44.61
CA ALA A 27 -20.20 22.68 45.49
C ALA A 27 -20.36 21.19 45.13
N ILE A 28 -21.57 20.74 44.76
CA ILE A 28 -21.81 19.36 44.31
C ILE A 28 -21.10 19.10 42.97
N LEU A 29 -21.13 20.03 42.02
CA LEU A 29 -20.43 19.90 40.74
C LEU A 29 -18.91 19.88 40.94
N VAL A 30 -18.38 20.76 41.79
CA VAL A 30 -16.95 20.78 42.15
C VAL A 30 -16.55 19.51 42.90
N TYR A 31 -17.38 19.02 43.82
CA TYR A 31 -17.14 17.76 44.52
C TYR A 31 -17.15 16.57 43.55
N GLY A 32 -18.12 16.50 42.63
CA GLY A 32 -18.16 15.48 41.58
C GLY A 32 -16.97 15.53 40.62
N PHE A 33 -16.42 16.74 40.38
CA PHE A 33 -15.20 16.96 39.63
C PHE A 33 -13.96 16.49 40.39
N ILE A 34 -13.83 16.81 41.69
CA ILE A 34 -12.68 16.43 42.54
C ILE A 34 -12.68 14.93 42.84
N VAL A 35 -13.85 14.31 43.05
CA VAL A 35 -13.98 12.89 43.39
C VAL A 35 -14.00 11.98 42.14
N GLY A 36 -13.96 12.56 40.93
CA GLY A 36 -13.76 11.81 39.69
C GLY A 36 -15.00 11.08 39.15
N GLY A 37 -16.20 11.36 39.70
CA GLY A 37 -17.44 10.69 39.29
C GLY A 37 -18.11 11.25 38.03
N LEU A 38 -17.69 12.44 37.56
CA LEU A 38 -18.29 13.12 36.40
C LEU A 38 -17.36 13.22 35.17
N MET A 39 -16.15 12.68 35.26
CA MET A 39 -15.30 12.47 34.08
C MET A 39 -15.37 10.99 33.69
N PRO A 40 -15.62 10.64 32.42
CA PRO A 40 -15.12 9.37 31.90
C PRO A 40 -13.63 9.38 32.24
N SER A 41 -13.16 8.32 32.90
CA SER A 41 -11.76 8.15 33.28
C SER A 41 -10.85 8.76 32.23
N LEU A 42 -10.21 9.88 32.54
CA LEU A 42 -9.09 10.39 31.76
C LEU A 42 -8.13 9.23 31.69
N SER A 43 -8.05 8.63 30.50
CA SER A 43 -7.19 7.52 30.14
C SER A 43 -5.87 7.70 30.87
N THR A 44 -5.65 6.86 31.88
CA THR A 44 -4.38 6.80 32.57
C THR A 44 -3.34 6.56 31.49
N THR A 45 -2.51 7.55 31.19
CA THR A 45 -1.29 7.31 30.45
C THR A 45 -0.63 6.13 31.15
N PRO A 46 -0.44 4.97 30.49
CA PRO A 46 0.07 3.80 31.17
C PRO A 46 1.41 4.18 31.82
N SER A 47 1.53 4.02 33.14
CA SER A 47 2.76 4.36 33.88
C SER A 47 3.96 3.50 33.47
N LYS A 48 3.71 2.49 32.63
CA LYS A 48 4.65 1.57 32.04
C LYS A 48 4.30 1.38 30.56
N PRO A 49 5.28 1.30 29.65
CA PRO A 49 5.02 0.94 28.26
C PRO A 49 4.24 -0.38 28.20
N PRO A 50 3.19 -0.47 27.36
CA PRO A 50 2.42 -1.70 27.20
C PRO A 50 3.32 -2.85 26.77
N GLN A 51 3.07 -4.02 27.32
CA GLN A 51 3.86 -5.20 27.07
C GLN A 51 3.32 -5.99 25.88
N THR A 52 4.18 -6.19 24.89
CA THR A 52 3.91 -7.02 23.72
C THR A 52 5.03 -8.03 23.53
N SER A 53 4.72 -9.18 22.93
CA SER A 53 5.72 -10.15 22.50
C SER A 53 5.49 -10.59 21.06
N LEU A 54 6.58 -10.86 20.33
CA LEU A 54 6.49 -11.57 19.06
C LEU A 54 6.15 -13.02 19.32
N GLU A 55 5.02 -13.48 18.81
CA GLU A 55 4.60 -14.87 18.93
C GLU A 55 5.18 -15.73 17.82
N SER A 56 5.07 -15.25 16.58
CA SER A 56 5.62 -15.90 15.40
C SER A 56 5.83 -14.91 14.27
N VAL A 57 6.60 -15.35 13.27
CA VAL A 57 6.82 -14.63 12.01
C VAL A 57 6.56 -15.62 10.89
N GLN A 58 5.77 -15.21 9.91
CA GLN A 58 5.57 -15.95 8.66
C GLN A 58 6.24 -15.21 7.52
N VAL A 59 7.03 -15.94 6.72
CA VAL A 59 7.63 -15.44 5.48
C VAL A 59 6.72 -15.79 4.31
N LEU A 60 6.16 -14.78 3.65
CA LEU A 60 5.24 -14.92 2.51
C LEU A 60 5.99 -15.34 1.25
N ASP A 61 5.29 -15.92 0.27
CA ASP A 61 5.91 -16.39 -0.98
C ASP A 61 6.44 -15.25 -1.87
N SER A 62 5.82 -14.09 -1.75
CA SER A 62 6.28 -12.81 -2.31
C SER A 62 7.61 -12.32 -1.73
N GLY A 63 8.02 -12.80 -0.56
CA GLY A 63 9.10 -12.23 0.24
C GLY A 63 8.65 -11.14 1.23
N GLY A 64 7.35 -10.97 1.46
CA GLY A 64 6.83 -10.19 2.58
C GLY A 64 6.88 -10.95 3.91
N LEU A 65 6.54 -10.26 5.01
CA LEU A 65 6.43 -10.85 6.35
C LEU A 65 5.07 -10.58 6.98
N VAL A 66 4.61 -11.53 7.78
CA VAL A 66 3.48 -11.34 8.72
C VAL A 66 4.02 -11.56 10.12
N LEU A 67 3.84 -10.55 10.97
CA LEU A 67 4.25 -10.58 12.37
C LEU A 67 3.00 -10.80 13.22
N TYR A 68 3.02 -11.88 14.01
CA TYR A 68 1.97 -12.16 14.97
C TYR A 68 2.40 -11.61 16.32
N VAL A 69 1.78 -10.51 16.74
CA VAL A 69 2.13 -9.77 17.95
C VAL A 69 1.10 -10.03 19.03
N ARG A 70 1.54 -10.61 20.14
CA ARG A 70 0.70 -10.87 21.30
C ARG A 70 0.64 -9.66 22.21
N ASN A 71 -0.59 -9.25 22.54
CA ASN A 71 -0.87 -8.30 23.59
C ASN A 71 -0.81 -9.01 24.95
N LEU A 72 0.10 -8.59 25.83
CA LEU A 72 0.24 -9.16 27.17
C LEU A 72 -0.58 -8.40 28.22
N GLU A 73 -1.27 -7.35 27.83
CA GLU A 73 -2.13 -6.56 28.70
C GLU A 73 -3.52 -7.18 28.86
N ASN A 74 -4.29 -6.65 29.81
CA ASN A 74 -5.69 -7.01 30.05
C ASN A 74 -6.68 -6.06 29.33
N TYR A 75 -6.16 -5.12 28.54
CA TYR A 75 -6.93 -4.15 27.75
C TYR A 75 -6.49 -4.21 26.28
N GLU A 76 -7.32 -3.72 25.38
CA GLU A 76 -7.05 -3.72 23.94
C GLU A 76 -5.95 -2.71 23.60
N LEU A 77 -5.06 -3.08 22.68
CA LEU A 77 -4.05 -2.17 22.14
C LEU A 77 -4.39 -1.84 20.69
N THR A 78 -4.46 -0.56 20.33
CA THR A 78 -4.57 -0.14 18.93
C THR A 78 -3.22 0.39 18.47
N ALA A 79 -2.62 -0.27 17.48
CA ALA A 79 -1.44 0.21 16.79
C ALA A 79 -1.82 1.10 15.61
N ASP A 80 -1.37 2.36 15.62
CA ASP A 80 -1.64 3.37 14.59
C ASP A 80 -0.50 3.47 13.55
N ALA A 81 0.67 2.94 13.89
CA ALA A 81 1.80 2.84 12.99
C ALA A 81 2.78 1.79 13.45
N PHE A 82 3.60 1.30 12.51
CA PHE A 82 4.81 0.59 12.87
C PHE A 82 6.04 1.12 12.13
N TYR A 83 7.18 0.84 12.74
CA TYR A 83 8.51 1.20 12.24
C TYR A 83 9.41 -0.02 12.26
N ILE A 84 10.26 -0.16 11.24
CA ILE A 84 11.44 -1.02 11.30
C ILE A 84 12.63 -0.12 11.59
N ILE A 85 13.35 -0.42 12.67
CA ILE A 85 14.47 0.37 13.15
C ILE A 85 15.73 -0.46 13.09
N ASP A 86 16.77 0.14 12.56
CA ASP A 86 18.12 -0.37 12.70
C ASP A 86 18.58 -0.21 14.16
N PRO A 87 18.81 -1.30 14.92
CA PRO A 87 19.32 -1.22 16.29
C PRO A 87 20.69 -0.56 16.42
N ILE A 88 21.51 -0.50 15.37
CA ILE A 88 22.86 0.08 15.40
C ILE A 88 22.77 1.60 15.21
N THR A 89 22.23 2.05 14.08
CA THR A 89 22.16 3.49 13.74
C THR A 89 20.99 4.21 14.41
N LYS A 90 20.02 3.46 14.97
CA LYS A 90 18.76 3.96 15.55
C LYS A 90 17.87 4.73 14.57
N THR A 91 18.10 4.57 13.27
CA THR A 91 17.25 5.18 12.24
C THR A 91 16.03 4.31 11.98
N ALA A 92 14.90 4.96 11.67
CA ALA A 92 13.77 4.27 11.08
C ALA A 92 14.09 4.01 9.62
N LEU A 93 14.20 2.73 9.26
CA LEU A 93 14.36 2.27 7.89
C LEU A 93 13.00 2.22 7.17
N PHE A 94 11.96 1.95 7.93
CA PHE A 94 10.60 1.88 7.40
C PHE A 94 9.61 2.48 8.38
N TYR A 95 8.57 3.11 7.84
CA TYR A 95 7.42 3.64 8.55
C TYR A 95 6.16 3.33 7.75
N ARG A 96 5.12 2.84 8.42
CA ARG A 96 3.80 2.66 7.84
C ARG A 96 2.71 3.04 8.84
N PRO A 97 1.78 3.93 8.48
CA PRO A 97 0.54 4.06 9.23
C PRO A 97 -0.26 2.77 9.05
N VAL A 98 -0.73 2.20 10.15
CA VAL A 98 -1.59 1.01 10.17
C VAL A 98 -2.70 1.25 11.16
N ARG A 99 -3.76 0.44 11.12
CA ARG A 99 -4.71 0.39 12.23
C ARG A 99 -4.96 -1.06 12.57
N VAL A 100 -4.30 -1.53 13.62
CA VAL A 100 -4.40 -2.91 14.08
C VAL A 100 -4.87 -2.90 15.53
N ASP A 101 -6.09 -3.39 15.74
CA ASP A 101 -6.64 -3.60 17.07
C ASP A 101 -6.20 -5.00 17.56
N ILE A 102 -5.51 -5.03 18.70
CA ILE A 102 -4.94 -6.24 19.29
C ILE A 102 -5.72 -6.55 20.58
N PRO A 103 -6.61 -7.55 20.58
CA PRO A 103 -7.46 -7.86 21.72
C PRO A 103 -6.66 -8.15 23.00
N PRO A 104 -7.25 -7.95 24.20
CA PRO A 104 -6.62 -8.35 25.47
C PRO A 104 -6.19 -9.81 25.45
N LYS A 105 -4.93 -10.09 25.79
CA LYS A 105 -4.31 -11.44 25.69
C LYS A 105 -4.33 -12.09 24.30
N GLY A 106 -4.79 -11.36 23.29
CA GLY A 106 -4.94 -11.80 21.93
C GLY A 106 -3.68 -11.55 21.09
N VAL A 107 -3.83 -11.82 19.79
CA VAL A 107 -2.78 -11.68 18.79
C VAL A 107 -3.28 -10.74 17.70
N GLY A 108 -2.42 -9.83 17.29
CA GLY A 108 -2.64 -8.93 16.17
C GLY A 108 -1.66 -9.25 15.05
N GLU A 109 -2.05 -8.92 13.83
CA GLU A 109 -1.29 -9.23 12.63
C GLU A 109 -0.74 -7.95 12.01
N ILE A 110 0.57 -7.94 11.76
CA ILE A 110 1.25 -6.80 11.17
C ILE A 110 1.98 -7.26 9.91
N ILE A 111 1.58 -6.69 8.78
CA ILE A 111 2.08 -7.06 7.47
C ILE A 111 3.20 -6.12 7.06
N ILE A 112 4.36 -6.69 6.69
CA ILE A 112 5.48 -6.00 6.06
C ILE A 112 5.53 -6.47 4.59
N PRO A 113 5.08 -5.66 3.64
CA PRO A 113 5.14 -5.99 2.22
C PRO A 113 6.55 -6.26 1.72
N SER A 114 6.70 -7.18 0.75
CA SER A 114 7.99 -7.57 0.16
C SER A 114 8.85 -6.42 -0.35
N ILE A 115 8.22 -5.37 -0.90
CA ILE A 115 8.91 -4.16 -1.39
C ILE A 115 9.79 -3.48 -0.33
N PHE A 116 9.35 -3.47 0.93
CA PHE A 116 10.11 -2.86 2.02
C PHE A 116 11.23 -3.75 2.51
N VAL A 117 11.00 -5.06 2.53
CA VAL A 117 12.03 -6.04 2.89
C VAL A 117 13.22 -5.93 1.94
N LYS A 118 12.99 -5.74 0.65
CA LYS A 118 14.06 -5.71 -0.36
C LYS A 118 14.86 -4.41 -0.40
N LYS A 119 14.20 -3.26 -0.15
CA LYS A 119 14.85 -1.95 -0.22
C LYS A 119 15.72 -1.65 1.00
N GLU A 120 15.25 -2.04 2.18
CA GLU A 120 15.75 -1.47 3.44
C GLU A 120 16.57 -2.44 4.30
N VAL A 121 16.58 -3.74 3.97
CA VAL A 121 17.22 -4.75 4.80
C VAL A 121 18.66 -5.01 4.35
N ASN A 122 19.59 -4.83 5.28
CA ASN A 122 20.95 -5.33 5.16
C ASN A 122 20.99 -6.82 5.62
N PRO A 123 21.31 -7.77 4.71
CA PRO A 123 21.32 -9.19 5.03
C PRO A 123 22.43 -9.61 6.01
N ASP A 124 23.43 -8.77 6.24
CA ASP A 124 24.55 -9.03 7.17
C ASP A 124 24.25 -8.59 8.61
N GLN A 125 23.12 -7.92 8.83
CA GLN A 125 22.69 -7.48 10.15
C GLN A 125 22.06 -8.63 10.96
N SER A 126 22.32 -8.70 12.27
CA SER A 126 21.88 -9.81 13.12
C SER A 126 20.44 -9.70 13.63
N ALA A 127 19.91 -8.48 13.75
CA ALA A 127 18.54 -8.24 14.19
C ALA A 127 18.07 -6.83 13.79
N TYR A 128 16.74 -6.70 13.72
CA TYR A 128 16.04 -5.42 13.57
C TYR A 128 15.08 -5.23 14.73
N MET A 129 14.63 -4.00 14.95
CA MET A 129 13.64 -3.68 15.99
C MET A 129 12.37 -3.17 15.32
N ILE A 130 11.25 -3.84 15.57
CA ILE A 130 9.94 -3.32 15.23
C ILE A 130 9.48 -2.42 16.38
N LYS A 131 9.02 -1.21 16.07
CA LYS A 131 8.30 -0.37 17.03
C LYS A 131 6.87 -0.18 16.57
N LEU A 132 5.93 -0.40 17.47
CA LEU A 132 4.51 -0.10 17.27
C LEU A 132 4.18 1.18 18.02
N SER A 133 3.69 2.17 17.31
CA SER A 133 3.10 3.37 17.91
C SER A 133 1.65 3.07 18.23
N LEU A 134 1.26 3.29 19.48
CA LEU A 134 -0.08 2.97 19.96
C LEU A 134 -0.90 4.25 20.19
N SER A 135 -2.20 4.17 19.99
CA SER A 135 -3.12 5.31 20.04
C SER A 135 -3.15 6.07 21.38
N GLU A 136 -2.81 5.38 22.48
CA GLU A 136 -2.71 5.98 23.81
C GLU A 136 -1.34 6.62 24.12
N GLY A 137 -0.49 6.82 23.10
CA GLY A 137 0.86 7.37 23.23
C GLY A 137 1.90 6.38 23.75
N GLY A 138 1.54 5.10 23.88
CA GLY A 138 2.44 4.01 24.21
C GLY A 138 3.29 3.57 23.01
N VAL A 139 4.46 2.99 23.30
CA VAL A 139 5.31 2.36 22.27
C VAL A 139 5.61 0.94 22.70
N ALA A 140 5.25 -0.02 21.86
CA ALA A 140 5.67 -1.41 21.98
C ALA A 140 6.91 -1.64 21.10
N THR A 141 7.92 -2.32 21.65
CA THR A 141 9.16 -2.61 20.93
C THR A 141 9.40 -4.11 20.89
N ILE A 142 9.64 -4.64 19.70
CA ILE A 142 9.66 -6.07 19.42
C ILE A 142 10.93 -6.40 18.63
N PRO A 143 11.80 -7.31 19.10
CA PRO A 143 12.97 -7.74 18.33
C PRO A 143 12.52 -8.63 17.17
N LEU A 144 13.02 -8.34 15.96
CA LEU A 144 12.83 -9.15 14.75
C LEU A 144 14.16 -9.84 14.41
N PRO A 145 14.25 -11.18 14.52
CA PRO A 145 15.43 -11.92 14.09
C PRO A 145 15.70 -11.70 12.60
N SER A 146 16.95 -11.42 12.23
CA SER A 146 17.28 -11.15 10.82
C SER A 146 17.18 -12.38 9.92
N SER A 147 17.13 -13.59 10.50
CA SER A 147 16.93 -14.82 9.73
C SER A 147 15.66 -14.78 8.87
N TYR A 148 14.56 -14.25 9.41
CA TYR A 148 13.30 -14.11 8.66
C TYR A 148 13.42 -13.09 7.54
N LEU A 149 14.07 -11.96 7.79
CA LEU A 149 14.28 -10.93 6.78
C LEU A 149 15.23 -11.40 5.68
N LYS A 150 16.26 -12.19 6.03
CA LYS A 150 17.19 -12.80 5.08
C LYS A 150 16.47 -13.83 4.21
N GLU A 151 15.67 -14.72 4.80
CA GLU A 151 14.84 -15.65 4.05
C GLU A 151 13.88 -14.93 3.11
N ALA A 152 13.16 -13.92 3.63
CA ALA A 152 12.23 -13.09 2.87
C ALA A 152 12.91 -12.36 1.71
N SER A 153 14.12 -11.81 1.92
CA SER A 153 14.92 -11.15 0.89
C SER A 153 15.42 -12.09 -0.22
N GLN A 154 15.41 -13.40 0.00
CA GLN A 154 15.80 -14.39 -1.01
C GLN A 154 14.61 -14.81 -1.88
N LYS A 155 13.39 -14.69 -1.36
CA LYS A 155 12.18 -14.89 -2.15
C LYS A 155 12.00 -13.74 -3.14
N ARG A 156 11.47 -14.07 -4.31
CA ARG A 156 11.06 -13.12 -5.34
C ARG A 156 10.00 -13.78 -6.22
N VAL A 157 8.99 -13.01 -6.60
CA VAL A 157 8.00 -13.42 -7.60
C VAL A 157 8.16 -12.48 -8.78
N LEU A 158 8.53 -13.05 -9.92
CA LEU A 158 8.78 -12.29 -11.13
C LEU A 158 7.50 -12.19 -11.95
N LEU A 159 7.20 -10.98 -12.38
CA LEU A 159 6.06 -10.67 -13.24
C LEU A 159 6.57 -10.38 -14.64
N GLY A 160 5.71 -10.57 -15.65
CA GLY A 160 6.12 -10.38 -17.03
C GLY A 160 5.03 -9.77 -17.89
N PHE A 161 5.41 -8.82 -18.72
CA PHE A 161 4.60 -8.33 -19.84
C PHE A 161 5.25 -8.75 -21.15
N LEU A 162 4.45 -9.16 -22.13
CA LEU A 162 4.91 -9.46 -23.49
C LEU A 162 3.99 -8.83 -24.52
N ALA A 163 4.58 -8.26 -25.57
CA ALA A 163 3.89 -7.68 -26.70
C ALA A 163 4.34 -8.38 -27.96
N ASN A 164 3.37 -8.68 -28.83
CA ASN A 164 3.64 -8.96 -30.23
C ASN A 164 3.29 -7.72 -31.04
N ILE A 165 4.30 -7.13 -31.67
CA ILE A 165 4.18 -5.86 -32.37
C ILE A 165 3.55 -5.99 -33.77
N SER A 166 3.44 -7.22 -34.29
CA SER A 166 2.87 -7.48 -35.61
C SER A 166 2.16 -8.83 -35.65
N SER A 167 0.94 -8.82 -36.21
CA SER A 167 0.14 -10.04 -36.39
C SER A 167 0.76 -11.04 -37.37
N ASN A 168 1.68 -10.59 -38.22
CA ASN A 168 2.30 -11.40 -39.29
C ASN A 168 3.76 -11.73 -39.03
N SER A 169 4.36 -11.24 -37.94
CA SER A 169 5.73 -11.57 -37.56
C SER A 169 5.77 -12.16 -36.15
N ASN A 170 6.85 -12.87 -35.86
CA ASN A 170 7.18 -13.27 -34.50
C ASN A 170 7.99 -12.17 -33.83
N GLU A 171 7.71 -10.88 -34.06
CA GLU A 171 8.44 -9.80 -33.42
C GLU A 171 7.84 -9.54 -32.05
N LEU A 172 8.50 -10.08 -31.03
CA LEU A 172 8.12 -10.02 -29.65
C LEU A 172 9.15 -9.19 -28.88
N HIS A 173 8.64 -8.46 -27.89
CA HIS A 173 9.46 -7.99 -26.80
C HIS A 173 8.69 -8.16 -25.50
N TRP A 174 9.45 -8.23 -24.42
CA TRP A 174 8.89 -8.48 -23.12
C TRP A 174 9.76 -7.86 -22.05
N VAL A 175 9.11 -7.43 -20.98
CA VAL A 175 9.74 -6.98 -19.75
C VAL A 175 9.39 -7.96 -18.66
N ILE A 176 10.41 -8.47 -17.98
CA ILE A 176 10.29 -9.26 -16.76
C ILE A 176 10.76 -8.38 -15.62
N PHE A 177 10.07 -8.38 -14.49
CA PHE A 177 10.39 -7.49 -13.39
C PHE A 177 10.09 -8.10 -12.03
N ASP A 178 10.90 -7.70 -11.06
CA ASP A 178 10.66 -7.90 -9.65
C ASP A 178 10.02 -6.62 -9.10
N TYR A 179 8.73 -6.66 -8.78
CA TYR A 179 8.02 -5.48 -8.27
C TYR A 179 8.50 -5.03 -6.88
N SER A 180 9.19 -5.91 -6.14
CA SER A 180 9.67 -5.60 -4.79
C SER A 180 10.98 -4.80 -4.79
N SER A 181 11.83 -4.97 -5.80
CA SER A 181 13.05 -4.18 -5.99
C SER A 181 12.94 -3.12 -7.08
N GLY A 182 11.99 -3.28 -8.00
CA GLY A 182 11.87 -2.49 -9.22
C GLY A 182 12.83 -2.94 -10.33
N HIS A 183 13.68 -3.95 -10.08
CA HIS A 183 14.60 -4.45 -11.10
C HIS A 183 13.81 -5.08 -12.26
N TYR A 184 14.17 -4.71 -13.48
CA TYR A 184 13.58 -5.26 -14.70
C TYR A 184 14.63 -5.72 -15.70
N TRP A 185 14.23 -6.67 -16.54
CA TRP A 185 14.94 -7.16 -17.71
C TRP A 185 14.06 -6.98 -18.94
N LEU A 186 14.48 -6.14 -19.88
CA LEU A 186 13.83 -5.98 -21.17
C LEU A 186 14.50 -6.91 -22.18
N CYS A 187 13.72 -7.79 -22.77
CA CYS A 187 14.15 -8.73 -23.79
C CYS A 187 13.38 -8.50 -25.10
N GLY A 188 13.96 -8.95 -26.20
CA GLY A 188 13.31 -8.89 -27.51
C GLY A 188 13.91 -9.92 -28.45
N ASN A 189 13.21 -10.16 -29.57
CA ASN A 189 13.62 -11.17 -30.54
C ASN A 189 13.87 -10.61 -31.95
N HIS A 190 14.11 -9.31 -32.09
CA HIS A 190 14.45 -8.70 -33.39
C HIS A 190 15.83 -9.13 -33.91
N SER A 191 16.54 -10.02 -33.20
CA SER A 191 17.73 -10.80 -33.62
C SER A 191 18.13 -11.78 -32.50
N PRO A 192 17.92 -13.10 -32.70
CA PRO A 192 17.40 -14.05 -31.69
C PRO A 192 16.78 -13.50 -30.38
N PRO A 193 16.08 -14.31 -29.56
CA PRO A 193 15.72 -13.90 -28.21
C PRO A 193 16.98 -13.49 -27.40
N ARG A 194 17.03 -12.24 -26.96
CA ARG A 194 18.16 -11.71 -26.18
C ARG A 194 17.72 -10.67 -25.15
N LEU A 195 18.57 -10.47 -24.15
CA LEU A 195 18.48 -9.30 -23.27
C LEU A 195 18.85 -8.04 -24.06
N ILE A 196 18.01 -7.01 -23.97
CA ILE A 196 18.19 -5.71 -24.62
C ILE A 196 18.78 -4.72 -23.62
N THR A 197 18.17 -4.61 -22.45
CA THR A 197 18.65 -3.80 -21.34
C THR A 197 18.08 -4.33 -20.02
N GLU A 198 18.67 -3.92 -18.92
CA GLU A 198 18.14 -4.11 -17.57
C GLU A 198 18.31 -2.80 -16.77
N GLY A 199 17.48 -2.61 -15.77
CA GLY A 199 17.49 -1.38 -14.98
C GLY A 199 16.49 -1.42 -13.84
N TYR A 200 16.22 -0.27 -13.24
CA TYR A 200 15.26 -0.15 -12.15
C TYR A 200 14.08 0.73 -12.57
N ALA A 201 12.88 0.17 -12.48
CA ALA A 201 11.64 0.88 -12.68
C ALA A 201 11.34 1.80 -11.50
N PRO A 202 10.80 3.00 -11.73
CA PRO A 202 10.26 3.81 -10.66
C PRO A 202 9.14 3.06 -9.93
N ILE A 203 9.23 3.05 -8.61
CA ILE A 203 8.14 2.62 -7.73
C ILE A 203 7.62 3.85 -7.01
N LEU A 204 6.38 4.20 -7.31
CA LEU A 204 5.71 5.37 -6.78
C LEU A 204 4.86 4.95 -5.58
N GLU A 205 5.18 5.49 -4.40
CA GLU A 205 4.57 5.13 -3.13
C GLU A 205 3.95 6.36 -2.47
N GLY A 206 2.76 6.21 -1.87
CA GLY A 206 2.11 7.29 -1.14
C GLY A 206 1.65 8.48 -2.00
N ILE A 207 1.57 8.30 -3.33
CA ILE A 207 1.10 9.33 -4.26
C ILE A 207 -0.30 8.99 -4.76
N ASN A 208 -1.14 9.99 -5.04
CA ASN A 208 -2.48 9.81 -5.62
C ASN A 208 -2.56 10.25 -7.08
N GLU A 209 -1.54 10.95 -7.56
CA GLU A 209 -1.49 11.46 -8.92
C GLU A 209 -0.05 11.47 -9.45
N TYR A 210 0.10 11.29 -10.76
CA TYR A 210 1.39 11.33 -11.42
C TYR A 210 1.28 11.96 -12.81
N THR A 211 2.22 12.83 -13.13
CA THR A 211 2.36 13.43 -14.46
C THR A 211 3.70 12.99 -15.04
N ILE A 212 3.67 12.18 -16.09
CA ILE A 212 4.90 11.75 -16.76
C ILE A 212 5.38 12.78 -17.77
N THR A 213 4.48 13.19 -18.66
CA THR A 213 4.67 14.25 -19.64
C THR A 213 3.31 14.74 -20.10
N THR A 214 3.23 16.03 -20.43
CA THR A 214 2.05 16.65 -21.06
C THR A 214 2.31 17.02 -22.53
N THR A 215 3.47 16.63 -23.05
CA THR A 215 3.92 16.93 -24.42
C THR A 215 4.59 15.70 -25.06
N TRP A 216 4.66 15.67 -26.38
CA TRP A 216 5.50 14.70 -27.08
C TRP A 216 6.97 14.95 -26.75
N ILE A 217 7.65 13.96 -26.18
CA ILE A 217 9.06 14.05 -25.81
C ILE A 217 9.89 13.17 -26.77
N PRO A 218 10.99 13.70 -27.35
CA PRO A 218 11.95 12.89 -28.08
C PRO A 218 12.48 11.74 -27.22
N TRP A 219 12.72 10.57 -27.81
CA TRP A 219 13.14 9.37 -27.08
C TRP A 219 14.30 9.61 -26.10
N ASP A 220 15.32 10.35 -26.52
CA ASP A 220 16.53 10.65 -25.72
C ASP A 220 16.31 11.65 -24.58
N GLN A 221 15.13 12.27 -24.52
CA GLN A 221 14.73 13.22 -23.49
C GLN A 221 13.66 12.67 -22.56
N ARG A 222 13.35 11.37 -22.65
CA ARG A 222 12.33 10.71 -21.84
C ARG A 222 12.51 11.02 -20.34
N PRO A 223 11.43 11.31 -19.60
CA PRO A 223 11.50 11.66 -18.19
C PRO A 223 11.89 10.47 -17.31
N ILE A 224 11.70 9.25 -17.82
CA ILE A 224 11.97 8.00 -17.12
C ILE A 224 12.66 7.05 -18.10
N ASP A 225 13.75 6.44 -17.65
CA ASP A 225 14.48 5.42 -18.40
C ASP A 225 14.07 4.00 -17.96
N SER A 226 12.79 3.67 -18.15
CA SER A 226 12.25 2.34 -17.86
C SER A 226 11.01 2.07 -18.71
N PRO A 227 10.78 0.84 -19.20
CA PRO A 227 9.56 0.48 -19.92
C PRO A 227 8.32 0.44 -19.01
N ILE A 228 8.50 0.33 -17.69
CA ILE A 228 7.39 0.16 -16.74
C ILE A 228 7.47 1.15 -15.59
N ILE A 229 6.32 1.41 -14.98
CA ILE A 229 6.19 2.19 -13.75
C ILE A 229 5.24 1.45 -12.82
N ILE A 230 5.63 1.31 -11.56
CA ILE A 230 4.85 0.63 -10.53
C ILE A 230 4.28 1.69 -9.59
N VAL A 231 2.97 1.64 -9.33
CA VAL A 231 2.29 2.57 -8.42
C VAL A 231 1.63 1.78 -7.31
N VAL A 232 2.14 1.90 -6.10
CA VAL A 232 1.64 1.18 -4.94
C VAL A 232 0.38 1.87 -4.41
N ASN A 233 -0.71 1.11 -4.27
CA ASN A 233 -1.92 1.59 -3.63
C ASN A 233 -1.63 1.81 -2.13
N PRO A 234 -1.70 3.06 -1.61
CA PRO A 234 -1.36 3.36 -0.22
C PRO A 234 -2.34 2.75 0.78
N THR A 235 -3.53 2.36 0.33
CA THR A 235 -4.54 1.67 1.16
C THR A 235 -4.30 0.16 1.22
N TYR A 236 -3.45 -0.41 0.36
CA TYR A 236 -3.27 -1.86 0.25
C TYR A 236 -4.62 -2.59 0.03
N ALA A 237 -5.51 -1.94 -0.73
CA ALA A 237 -6.88 -2.40 -1.03
C ALA A 237 -7.83 -2.55 0.16
N THR A 238 -7.50 -2.03 1.36
CA THR A 238 -8.43 -2.02 2.50
C THR A 238 -9.55 -0.99 2.35
N GLU A 239 -9.34 0.01 1.47
CA GLU A 239 -10.28 1.06 1.13
C GLU A 239 -10.32 1.26 -0.39
N ASP A 240 -11.37 1.94 -0.85
CA ASP A 240 -11.42 2.43 -2.22
C ASP A 240 -10.33 3.49 -2.43
N TRP A 241 -9.68 3.45 -3.59
CA TRP A 241 -8.63 4.39 -3.92
C TRP A 241 -8.71 4.84 -5.38
N ILE A 242 -8.37 6.10 -5.62
CA ILE A 242 -8.34 6.69 -6.96
C ILE A 242 -6.92 7.16 -7.23
N PHE A 243 -6.34 6.62 -8.30
CA PHE A 243 -5.07 7.10 -8.83
C PHE A 243 -5.30 7.90 -10.11
N THR A 244 -4.70 9.09 -10.20
CA THR A 244 -4.86 9.98 -11.35
C THR A 244 -3.57 10.04 -12.18
N TRP A 245 -3.66 9.67 -13.45
CA TRP A 245 -2.57 9.74 -14.41
C TRP A 245 -2.77 10.93 -15.35
N HIS A 246 -1.77 11.80 -15.45
CA HIS A 246 -1.76 12.90 -16.39
C HIS A 246 -0.80 12.60 -17.54
N ALA A 247 -1.34 12.67 -18.74
CA ALA A 247 -0.63 12.44 -19.98
C ALA A 247 -0.93 13.56 -20.98
N LEU A 248 -0.22 13.58 -22.11
CA LEU A 248 -0.41 14.57 -23.18
C LEU A 248 -1.83 14.55 -23.76
N ASP A 249 -2.51 13.40 -23.73
CA ASP A 249 -3.83 13.19 -24.31
C ASP A 249 -4.98 13.30 -23.29
N GLY A 250 -4.68 13.63 -22.02
CA GLY A 250 -5.70 13.92 -21.02
C GLY A 250 -5.35 13.48 -19.60
N THR A 251 -6.39 13.39 -18.77
CA THR A 251 -6.31 12.92 -17.39
C THR A 251 -7.13 11.64 -17.23
N PHE A 252 -6.52 10.60 -16.69
CA PHE A 252 -7.05 9.25 -16.60
C PHE A 252 -7.14 8.86 -15.13
N LYS A 253 -8.35 8.62 -14.63
CA LYS A 253 -8.58 8.27 -13.22
C LYS A 253 -8.83 6.77 -13.09
N PHE A 254 -7.94 6.04 -12.45
CA PHE A 254 -8.09 4.61 -12.19
C PHE A 254 -8.74 4.44 -10.81
N TYR A 255 -9.94 3.88 -10.78
CA TYR A 255 -10.66 3.60 -9.54
C TYR A 255 -10.42 2.15 -9.11
N LEU A 256 -9.64 1.99 -8.04
CA LEU A 256 -9.30 0.73 -7.43
C LEU A 256 -10.28 0.49 -6.28
N GLN A 257 -11.22 -0.42 -6.50
CA GLN A 257 -12.17 -0.83 -5.47
C GLN A 257 -11.44 -1.54 -4.32
N LYS A 258 -11.94 -1.32 -3.10
CA LYS A 258 -11.63 -2.13 -1.92
C LYS A 258 -11.76 -3.60 -2.27
N LEU A 259 -10.83 -4.41 -1.77
CA LEU A 259 -10.88 -5.86 -1.88
C LEU A 259 -11.14 -6.50 -0.51
N GLU A 260 -11.81 -7.65 -0.54
CA GLU A 260 -11.94 -8.52 0.63
C GLU A 260 -10.78 -9.52 0.66
N GLY A 261 -10.31 -9.85 1.87
CA GLY A 261 -9.21 -10.78 2.11
C GLY A 261 -7.93 -10.12 2.62
N GLU A 262 -6.99 -10.95 3.04
CA GLU A 262 -5.71 -10.54 3.61
C GLU A 262 -4.72 -10.15 2.52
N VAL A 263 -4.75 -8.87 2.13
CA VAL A 263 -3.86 -8.31 1.10
C VAL A 263 -2.51 -7.96 1.71
N GLU A 264 -1.45 -8.47 1.09
CA GLU A 264 -0.09 -8.05 1.39
C GLU A 264 0.24 -6.73 0.69
N ILE A 265 0.08 -6.69 -0.63
CA ILE A 265 0.38 -5.52 -1.45
C ILE A 265 -0.57 -5.42 -2.64
N ASP A 266 -0.93 -4.21 -2.99
CA ASP A 266 -1.80 -3.89 -4.12
C ASP A 266 -1.16 -2.74 -4.91
N PHE A 267 -1.01 -2.90 -6.23
CA PHE A 267 -0.33 -1.92 -7.07
C PHE A 267 -0.82 -1.93 -8.51
N LEU A 268 -0.68 -0.81 -9.19
CA LEU A 268 -0.79 -0.72 -10.65
C LEU A 268 0.59 -0.89 -11.29
N VAL A 269 0.64 -1.54 -12.44
CA VAL A 269 1.81 -1.49 -13.33
C VAL A 269 1.37 -0.89 -14.65
N PHE A 270 2.05 0.19 -15.03
CA PHE A 270 1.95 0.85 -16.32
C PHE A 270 3.10 0.36 -17.19
N TRP A 271 2.81 0.00 -18.44
CA TRP A 271 3.80 -0.48 -19.39
C TRP A 271 3.66 0.22 -20.75
N GLU A 272 4.77 0.79 -21.19
CA GLU A 272 4.98 1.37 -22.51
C GLU A 272 5.38 0.25 -23.49
N ASP A 273 4.44 -0.13 -24.37
CA ASP A 273 4.62 -1.25 -25.29
C ASP A 273 5.40 -0.86 -26.55
N ILE A 274 5.68 0.42 -26.76
CA ILE A 274 6.53 0.91 -27.86
C ILE A 274 7.97 1.15 -27.41
N TYR A 275 8.30 0.85 -26.14
CA TYR A 275 9.64 1.01 -25.59
C TYR A 275 10.70 0.22 -26.39
N TYR A 276 10.25 -0.78 -27.13
CA TYR A 276 11.04 -1.53 -28.11
C TYR A 276 10.13 -1.95 -29.28
N PRO A 277 10.55 -1.89 -30.56
CA PRO A 277 11.91 -1.69 -31.12
C PRO A 277 12.54 -0.31 -30.95
N PRO A 278 13.88 -0.20 -31.10
CA PRO A 278 14.65 1.05 -30.97
C PRO A 278 14.42 2.10 -32.08
N THR A 279 13.45 1.90 -32.98
CA THR A 279 13.28 2.71 -34.19
C THR A 279 12.33 3.89 -34.02
N ARG A 280 11.94 4.27 -32.79
CA ARG A 280 10.90 5.27 -32.58
C ARG A 280 11.45 6.63 -32.13
N PRO A 281 11.10 7.73 -32.84
CA PRO A 281 11.65 9.05 -32.57
C PRO A 281 11.04 9.73 -31.34
N SER A 282 9.82 9.32 -30.94
CA SER A 282 9.06 9.90 -29.83
C SER A 282 8.23 8.85 -29.12
N MET A 283 8.06 9.03 -27.84
CA MET A 283 7.24 8.19 -26.96
C MET A 283 6.00 8.98 -26.55
N ASP A 284 4.84 8.33 -26.51
CA ASP A 284 3.58 8.98 -26.12
C ASP A 284 3.32 8.81 -24.63
N ASP A 285 3.13 7.58 -24.14
CA ASP A 285 2.79 7.33 -22.74
C ASP A 285 2.85 5.84 -22.29
N TRP A 286 3.11 5.61 -21.00
CA TRP A 286 3.20 4.29 -20.37
C TRP A 286 1.86 3.61 -20.10
N LYS A 287 0.73 4.24 -20.42
CA LYS A 287 -0.61 3.69 -20.16
C LYS A 287 -1.12 2.75 -21.26
N ASP A 288 -0.27 2.28 -22.17
CA ASP A 288 -0.66 1.33 -23.21
C ASP A 288 -1.20 0.03 -22.64
N HIS A 289 -0.62 -0.40 -21.54
CA HIS A 289 -1.08 -1.55 -20.78
C HIS A 289 -1.01 -1.24 -19.28
N VAL A 290 -2.18 -1.21 -18.62
CA VAL A 290 -2.32 -0.95 -17.18
C VAL A 290 -3.00 -2.13 -16.49
N VAL A 291 -2.28 -2.73 -15.55
CA VAL A 291 -2.72 -3.91 -14.80
C VAL A 291 -2.63 -3.62 -13.31
N ARG A 292 -3.71 -3.90 -12.57
CA ARG A 292 -3.68 -3.99 -11.12
C ARG A 292 -3.26 -5.39 -10.71
N VAL A 293 -2.26 -5.46 -9.84
CA VAL A 293 -1.73 -6.69 -9.26
C VAL A 293 -1.91 -6.61 -7.75
N THR A 294 -2.60 -7.60 -7.20
CA THR A 294 -2.79 -7.74 -5.75
C THR A 294 -2.18 -9.06 -5.30
N SER A 295 -1.23 -9.01 -4.36
CA SER A 295 -0.69 -10.19 -3.67
C SER A 295 -1.44 -10.38 -2.35
N PHE A 296 -1.98 -11.57 -2.13
CA PHE A 296 -2.59 -11.95 -0.85
C PHE A 296 -1.59 -12.71 0.02
N MET A 297 -1.73 -12.60 1.35
CA MET A 297 -0.89 -13.31 2.33
C MET A 297 -0.89 -14.84 2.15
N ASN A 298 -1.92 -15.40 1.52
CA ASN A 298 -1.96 -16.81 1.24
C ASN A 298 -1.15 -17.23 -0.01
N GLY A 299 -0.45 -16.33 -0.71
CA GLY A 299 0.31 -16.65 -1.93
C GLY A 299 -0.53 -16.64 -3.22
N THR A 300 -1.77 -16.15 -3.16
CA THR A 300 -2.59 -15.91 -4.36
C THR A 300 -2.30 -14.52 -4.93
N TYR A 301 -2.17 -14.43 -6.24
CA TYR A 301 -2.09 -13.19 -7.00
C TYR A 301 -3.39 -12.96 -7.74
N ARG A 302 -3.98 -11.78 -7.58
CA ARG A 302 -5.10 -11.31 -8.39
C ARG A 302 -4.60 -10.32 -9.42
N ILE A 303 -4.92 -10.58 -10.68
CA ILE A 303 -4.52 -9.79 -11.83
C ILE A 303 -5.78 -9.21 -12.47
N ALA A 304 -5.91 -7.88 -12.50
CA ALA A 304 -7.05 -7.19 -13.09
C ALA A 304 -6.57 -6.17 -14.13
N VAL A 305 -7.05 -6.31 -15.38
CA VAL A 305 -6.69 -5.38 -16.45
C VAL A 305 -7.59 -4.16 -16.39
N PHE A 306 -6.99 -2.96 -16.33
CA PHE A 306 -7.70 -1.69 -16.47
C PHE A 306 -7.70 -1.21 -17.92
N MET A 307 -6.56 -1.36 -18.58
CA MET A 307 -6.38 -0.90 -19.96
C MET A 307 -5.38 -1.79 -20.69
N ALA A 308 -5.66 -2.12 -21.94
CA ALA A 308 -4.70 -2.65 -22.89
C ALA A 308 -5.09 -2.20 -24.31
N LYS A 309 -4.28 -1.33 -24.93
CA LYS A 309 -4.57 -0.71 -26.24
C LYS A 309 -4.50 -1.72 -27.39
N GLY A 310 -5.17 -1.39 -28.50
CA GLY A 310 -5.40 -2.33 -29.61
C GLY A 310 -4.25 -2.58 -30.58
N GLY A 311 -3.19 -1.78 -30.57
CA GLY A 311 -2.12 -1.88 -31.57
C GLY A 311 -1.46 -3.27 -31.60
N TYR A 312 -1.12 -3.82 -30.43
CA TYR A 312 -0.40 -5.08 -30.28
C TYR A 312 -1.25 -6.16 -29.64
N SER A 313 -0.79 -7.41 -29.68
CA SER A 313 -1.31 -8.43 -28.75
C SER A 313 -0.50 -8.36 -27.46
N HIS A 314 -1.15 -8.49 -26.31
CA HIS A 314 -0.47 -8.44 -25.00
C HIS A 314 -0.66 -9.72 -24.21
N ARG A 315 0.35 -10.10 -23.44
CA ARG A 315 0.29 -11.19 -22.46
C ARG A 315 0.86 -10.72 -21.13
N PHE A 316 0.34 -11.28 -20.06
CA PHE A 316 0.84 -11.07 -18.71
C PHE A 316 1.16 -12.39 -18.03
N TYR A 317 2.22 -12.41 -17.24
CA TYR A 317 2.76 -13.59 -16.59
C TYR A 317 2.98 -13.32 -15.11
N VAL A 318 2.77 -14.36 -14.30
CA VAL A 318 3.06 -14.38 -12.87
C VAL A 318 4.00 -15.56 -12.61
N ASN A 319 5.00 -15.34 -11.77
CA ASN A 319 6.04 -16.31 -11.42
C ASN A 319 6.86 -16.77 -12.64
N VAL A 320 7.48 -15.81 -13.31
CA VAL A 320 8.33 -16.06 -14.48
C VAL A 320 9.60 -16.82 -14.09
N ASP A 321 9.88 -17.90 -14.82
CA ASP A 321 11.11 -18.70 -14.65
C ASP A 321 12.29 -18.19 -15.48
N GLU A 322 13.51 -18.46 -14.99
CA GLU A 322 14.75 -18.33 -15.77
C GLU A 322 14.88 -19.46 -16.80
N PRO A 323 15.50 -19.22 -17.97
CA PRO A 323 16.08 -17.95 -18.42
C PRO A 323 14.99 -16.98 -18.94
N TRP A 324 15.19 -15.69 -18.69
CA TRP A 324 14.30 -14.59 -19.09
C TRP A 324 13.91 -14.61 -20.57
N THR A 325 14.82 -15.08 -21.42
CA THR A 325 14.61 -15.14 -22.86
C THR A 325 13.54 -16.15 -23.28
N SER A 326 13.14 -17.04 -22.37
CA SER A 326 12.14 -18.09 -22.60
C SER A 326 10.69 -17.68 -22.31
N LEU A 327 10.44 -16.47 -21.78
CA LEU A 327 9.08 -16.00 -21.45
C LEU A 327 8.01 -16.30 -22.52
N PRO A 328 8.27 -16.13 -23.83
CA PRO A 328 7.26 -16.42 -24.85
C PRO A 328 6.73 -17.86 -24.86
N SER A 329 7.50 -18.82 -24.31
CA SER A 329 7.13 -20.24 -24.18
C SER A 329 6.45 -20.60 -22.85
N GLN A 330 6.46 -19.69 -21.88
CA GLN A 330 5.78 -19.89 -20.60
C GLN A 330 4.25 -19.69 -20.74
N THR A 331 3.49 -20.07 -19.72
CA THR A 331 2.02 -19.95 -19.74
C THR A 331 1.61 -18.58 -19.20
N PRO A 332 0.94 -17.73 -20.01
CA PRO A 332 0.45 -16.45 -19.54
C PRO A 332 -0.82 -16.61 -18.70
N VAL A 333 -1.04 -15.67 -17.78
CA VAL A 333 -2.31 -15.51 -17.04
C VAL A 333 -3.44 -15.17 -18.00
N TYR A 334 -3.17 -14.28 -18.97
CA TYR A 334 -4.09 -13.95 -20.03
C TYR A 334 -3.36 -13.55 -21.31
N GLN A 335 -4.11 -13.56 -22.42
CA GLN A 335 -3.68 -13.02 -23.69
C GLN A 335 -4.77 -12.14 -24.29
N LYS A 336 -4.43 -10.87 -24.55
CA LYS A 336 -5.22 -9.98 -25.38
C LYS A 336 -4.87 -10.21 -26.86
N PRO A 337 -5.85 -10.45 -27.74
CA PRO A 337 -5.57 -10.59 -29.17
C PRO A 337 -5.12 -9.25 -29.80
N PHE A 338 -4.48 -9.37 -30.95
CA PHE A 338 -4.09 -8.22 -31.79
C PHE A 338 -5.34 -7.44 -32.22
N GLY A 339 -5.26 -6.10 -32.29
CA GLY A 339 -6.38 -5.23 -32.69
C GLY A 339 -7.43 -4.95 -31.60
N ALA A 340 -7.55 -5.79 -30.58
CA ALA A 340 -8.57 -5.63 -29.55
C ALA A 340 -8.22 -4.55 -28.53
N TYR A 341 -9.15 -3.64 -28.23
CA TYR A 341 -9.00 -2.71 -27.11
C TYR A 341 -9.71 -3.28 -25.88
N TRP A 342 -8.99 -3.37 -24.76
CA TRP A 342 -9.58 -3.72 -23.47
C TRP A 342 -9.51 -2.51 -22.55
N PHE A 343 -10.64 -1.87 -22.29
CA PHE A 343 -10.80 -0.92 -21.21
C PHE A 343 -12.28 -0.79 -20.87
N LYS A 344 -12.57 -0.34 -19.65
CA LYS A 344 -13.92 0.03 -19.24
C LYS A 344 -13.86 1.37 -18.53
N ALA A 345 -14.68 2.31 -19.00
CA ALA A 345 -14.88 3.59 -18.36
C ALA A 345 -16.30 3.67 -17.79
N SER A 346 -16.44 4.13 -16.55
CA SER A 346 -17.72 4.43 -15.88
C SER A 346 -17.56 5.72 -15.10
N ASP A 347 -18.51 6.65 -15.27
CA ASP A 347 -18.58 7.89 -14.47
C ASP A 347 -17.28 8.73 -14.46
N GLY A 348 -16.52 8.69 -15.55
CA GLY A 348 -15.24 9.41 -15.66
C GLY A 348 -14.03 8.67 -15.07
N TYR A 349 -14.20 7.42 -14.66
CA TYR A 349 -13.15 6.55 -14.13
C TYR A 349 -12.90 5.35 -15.04
N TYR A 350 -11.65 4.96 -15.17
CA TYR A 350 -11.27 3.62 -15.60
C TYR A 350 -11.51 2.66 -14.44
N VAL A 351 -12.24 1.60 -14.72
CA VAL A 351 -12.65 0.59 -13.73
C VAL A 351 -12.27 -0.80 -14.22
N GLU A 352 -12.16 -1.73 -13.28
CA GLU A 352 -11.85 -3.12 -13.60
C GLU A 352 -12.92 -3.75 -14.51
N MET A 353 -12.46 -4.53 -15.49
CA MET A 353 -13.30 -5.36 -16.34
C MET A 353 -13.53 -6.71 -15.66
N THR A 354 -14.77 -7.01 -15.26
CA THR A 354 -15.11 -8.21 -14.47
C THR A 354 -14.74 -9.53 -15.15
N ASP A 355 -14.72 -9.55 -16.49
CA ASP A 355 -14.33 -10.69 -17.33
C ASP A 355 -12.84 -10.69 -17.70
N LYS A 356 -12.05 -9.82 -17.05
CA LYS A 356 -10.60 -9.66 -17.20
C LYS A 356 -9.91 -9.56 -15.83
N ILE A 357 -10.38 -10.40 -14.90
CA ILE A 357 -9.80 -10.61 -13.59
C ILE A 357 -9.43 -12.09 -13.48
N TRP A 358 -8.21 -12.37 -13.06
CA TRP A 358 -7.69 -13.73 -12.88
C TRP A 358 -7.06 -13.88 -11.50
N TYR A 359 -7.08 -15.10 -10.99
CA TYR A 359 -6.44 -15.48 -9.74
C TYR A 359 -5.42 -16.58 -10.03
N VAL A 360 -4.20 -16.40 -9.56
CA VAL A 360 -3.07 -17.33 -9.73
C VAL A 360 -2.55 -17.71 -8.36
N LYS A 361 -2.47 -19.00 -8.06
CA LYS A 361 -1.91 -19.51 -6.81
C LYS A 361 -0.49 -19.99 -7.06
N LEU A 362 0.45 -19.54 -6.23
CA LEU A 362 1.83 -20.05 -6.24
C LEU A 362 1.98 -21.33 -5.45
#